data_AF-E9D8S4-F1
#
_entry.id   AF-E9D8S4-F1
#
_cell.length_a   1.000
_cell.length_b   1.000
_cell.length_c   1.000
_cell.angle_alpha   90.00
_cell.angle_beta   90.00
_cell.angle_gamma   90.00
#
_symmetry.space_group_name_H-M   'P 1'
#
loop_
_entity.id
_entity.type
_entity.pdbx_description
1 polymer ?
#
loop_
_entity_poly.entity_id
_entity_poly.type
_entity_poly.pdbx_seq_one_letter_code
_entity_poly.pdbx_strand_id
1 'polypeptide(L)'
;MSRSTADATRFTATAPHAHSKPGSTASRWPGMKLGRTQERPQPATGGDSQETPKQKVERLRAEARAARIAKSSSPMDRIIGRGRVWADRVHKVTVFTIIAASGIAGILTIYSATSLISHNRRQKALWIDRELQKLLDARKAYVAGTATPEQIQLLEKEKAADEEKKRKEELKKETTFYKAKSWLFGGMKQDEVNESASAQLETGEEKSKILEAINAKAADAVVAPTDLISQENRGDRGTDAAQTITSETKKGWASWLTGR
;
A
#
# COMPACT_ATOMS: atom_id res chain seq x y z
N MET A 1 -14.18 79.40 16.11
CA MET A 1 -15.03 78.86 15.04
C MET A 1 -15.27 77.39 15.29
N SER A 2 -16.48 77.07 15.72
CA SER A 2 -16.95 75.72 16.02
C SER A 2 -16.90 74.89 14.75
N ARG A 3 -16.05 73.86 14.71
CA ARG A 3 -15.90 73.00 13.54
C ARG A 3 -17.13 72.08 13.47
N SER A 4 -18.03 72.41 12.55
CA SER A 4 -19.24 71.65 12.26
C SER A 4 -18.88 70.21 11.84
N THR A 5 -19.54 69.23 12.44
CA THR A 5 -19.42 67.80 12.14
C THR A 5 -19.91 67.40 10.73
N ALA A 6 -20.45 68.36 9.98
CA ALA A 6 -20.93 68.16 8.61
C ALA A 6 -19.81 68.07 7.55
N ASP A 7 -18.56 68.42 7.88
CA ASP A 7 -17.44 68.40 6.91
C ASP A 7 -16.66 67.06 6.90
N ALA A 8 -17.00 66.12 7.79
CA ALA A 8 -16.27 64.85 7.94
C ALA A 8 -16.70 63.74 6.96
N THR A 9 -17.76 63.93 6.16
CA THR A 9 -18.33 62.86 5.32
C THR A 9 -18.46 63.19 3.84
N ARG A 10 -18.02 64.36 3.38
CA ARG A 10 -18.14 64.70 1.97
C ARG A 10 -16.76 64.78 1.31
N PHE A 11 -16.43 63.66 0.67
CA PHE A 11 -15.26 63.39 -0.16
C PHE A 11 -14.00 63.01 0.62
N THR A 12 -14.05 61.81 1.18
CA THR A 12 -12.88 60.96 1.39
C THR A 12 -12.21 60.68 0.04
N ALA A 13 -11.37 61.60 -0.42
CA ALA A 13 -10.44 61.33 -1.50
C ALA A 13 -9.44 60.26 -1.02
N THR A 14 -9.77 58.99 -1.23
CA THR A 14 -8.88 57.82 -1.02
C THR A 14 -7.91 57.67 -2.18
N ALA A 15 -7.28 58.77 -2.59
CA ALA A 15 -6.13 58.75 -3.49
C ALA A 15 -4.92 59.22 -2.68
N PRO A 16 -3.77 58.52 -2.73
CA PRO A 16 -2.58 58.94 -2.00
C PRO A 16 -2.12 60.32 -2.51
N HIS A 17 -2.14 61.32 -1.64
CA HIS A 17 -1.57 62.63 -1.92
C HIS A 17 -0.06 62.49 -2.14
N ALA A 18 0.36 62.61 -3.40
CA ALA A 18 1.76 62.69 -3.79
C ALA A 18 2.28 64.10 -3.51
N HIS A 19 2.69 64.38 -2.27
CA HIS A 19 3.69 65.43 -2.04
C HIS A 19 5.08 64.78 -2.16
N SER A 20 5.79 65.03 -3.23
CA SER A 20 7.25 64.95 -3.22
C SER A 20 7.71 66.02 -4.17
N LYS A 21 8.39 67.01 -3.59
CA LYS A 21 9.01 68.11 -4.33
C LYS A 21 10.17 67.49 -5.11
N PRO A 22 10.18 67.45 -6.45
CA PRO A 22 11.42 67.17 -7.15
C PRO A 22 12.29 68.41 -6.94
N GLY A 23 13.30 68.28 -6.09
CA GLY A 23 14.39 69.24 -6.02
C GLY A 23 14.97 69.39 -7.41
N SER A 24 14.71 70.53 -8.03
CA SER A 24 15.33 70.99 -9.27
C SER A 24 16.85 71.04 -9.05
N THR A 25 17.55 69.95 -9.37
CA THR A 25 18.99 69.99 -9.59
C THR A 25 19.21 70.46 -11.02
N ALA A 26 19.13 71.78 -11.18
CA ALA A 26 19.72 72.47 -12.31
C ALA A 26 21.24 72.43 -12.15
N SER A 27 21.91 71.61 -12.95
CA SER A 27 23.35 71.74 -13.22
C SER A 27 23.60 71.50 -14.70
N ARG A 28 23.22 72.51 -15.50
CA ARG A 28 23.80 72.75 -16.82
C ARG A 28 25.25 73.20 -16.62
N TRP A 29 26.21 72.29 -16.77
CA TRP A 29 27.59 72.62 -17.11
C TRP A 29 28.18 71.46 -17.93
N PRO A 30 28.51 71.67 -19.22
CA PRO A 30 29.20 70.68 -20.02
C PRO A 30 30.71 70.82 -19.78
N GLY A 31 31.32 69.79 -19.21
CA GLY A 31 32.77 69.67 -19.15
C GLY A 31 33.33 69.59 -17.73
N MET A 32 33.30 68.39 -17.15
CA MET A 32 34.41 67.91 -16.33
C MET A 32 34.33 66.39 -16.23
N LYS A 33 35.37 65.71 -16.71
CA LYS A 33 35.55 64.27 -16.60
C LYS A 33 36.27 64.04 -15.28
N LEU A 34 35.64 63.40 -14.31
CA LEU A 34 36.37 62.84 -13.17
C LEU A 34 35.68 61.58 -12.66
N GLY A 35 36.45 60.50 -12.61
CA GLY A 35 35.97 59.15 -12.34
C GLY A 35 35.34 59.00 -10.96
N ARG A 36 34.20 58.31 -10.94
CA ARG A 36 33.69 57.60 -9.77
C ARG A 36 32.94 56.37 -10.24
N THR A 37 33.54 55.21 -9.99
CA THR A 37 32.96 53.88 -10.12
C THR A 37 31.75 53.77 -9.19
N GLN A 38 30.56 54.03 -9.72
CA GLN A 38 29.31 53.51 -9.19
C GLN A 38 28.78 52.52 -10.22
N GLU A 39 28.87 51.24 -9.88
CA GLU A 39 28.39 50.11 -10.66
C GLU A 39 26.86 50.18 -10.77
N ARG A 40 26.42 50.91 -11.80
CA ARG A 40 25.11 50.75 -12.41
C ARG A 40 25.13 49.39 -13.13
N PRO A 41 24.08 48.54 -13.04
CA PRO A 41 24.04 47.34 -13.85
C PRO A 41 24.09 47.79 -15.31
N GLN A 42 25.20 47.51 -15.98
CA GLN A 42 25.35 47.78 -17.40
C GLN A 42 24.33 46.92 -18.15
N PRO A 43 23.53 47.48 -19.07
CA PRO A 43 22.81 46.65 -20.02
C PRO A 43 23.86 45.88 -20.82
N ALA A 44 23.69 44.56 -20.87
CA ALA A 44 24.58 43.69 -21.61
C ALA A 44 24.81 44.25 -23.02
N THR A 45 26.07 44.50 -23.33
CA THR A 45 26.57 44.86 -24.65
C THR A 45 26.14 43.78 -25.63
N GLY A 46 25.18 44.12 -26.49
CA GLY A 46 24.57 43.18 -27.40
C GLY A 46 23.69 43.89 -28.43
N GLY A 47 24.34 44.65 -29.31
CA GLY A 47 23.78 45.07 -30.59
C GLY A 47 22.92 46.34 -30.54
N ASP A 48 23.37 47.35 -31.27
CA ASP A 48 22.59 48.48 -31.75
C ASP A 48 21.54 48.03 -32.80
N SER A 49 20.78 46.97 -32.49
CA SER A 49 19.61 46.61 -33.26
C SER A 49 18.54 47.66 -32.99
N GLN A 50 18.01 48.24 -34.06
CA GLN A 50 16.93 49.22 -34.04
C GLN A 50 15.68 48.66 -33.32
N GLU A 51 15.67 48.67 -31.98
CA GLU A 51 14.48 48.35 -31.20
C GLU A 51 13.42 49.40 -31.53
N THR A 52 12.22 48.95 -31.92
CA THR A 52 11.11 49.88 -32.13
C THR A 52 10.84 50.63 -30.82
N PRO A 53 10.41 51.90 -30.86
CA PRO A 53 10.14 52.68 -29.65
C PRO A 53 9.17 51.98 -28.68
N LYS A 54 8.23 51.17 -29.22
CA LYS A 54 7.30 50.35 -28.43
C LYS A 54 8.03 49.26 -27.64
N GLN A 55 8.93 48.53 -28.29
CA GLN A 55 9.70 47.45 -27.68
C GLN A 55 10.62 47.96 -26.55
N LYS A 56 11.17 49.17 -26.70
CA LYS A 56 11.98 49.81 -25.66
C LYS A 56 11.18 50.14 -24.40
N VAL A 57 9.94 50.61 -24.56
CA VAL A 57 9.04 50.86 -23.42
C VAL A 57 8.64 49.57 -22.74
N GLU A 58 8.38 48.51 -23.50
CA GLU A 58 8.08 47.19 -22.95
C GLU A 58 9.25 46.63 -22.15
N ARG A 59 10.48 46.76 -22.67
CA ARG A 59 11.69 46.39 -21.93
C ARG A 59 11.85 47.21 -20.66
N LEU A 60 11.71 48.54 -20.72
CA LEU A 60 11.79 49.40 -19.54
C LEU A 60 10.69 49.09 -18.51
N ARG A 61 9.49 48.71 -18.96
CA ARG A 61 8.41 48.26 -18.06
C ARG A 61 8.72 46.88 -17.47
N ALA A 62 9.35 45.99 -18.22
CA ALA A 62 9.80 44.69 -17.72
C ALA A 62 10.93 44.87 -16.70
N GLU A 63 11.92 45.71 -16.99
CA GLU A 63 13.01 46.09 -16.09
C GLU A 63 12.48 46.80 -14.84
N ALA A 64 11.50 47.70 -14.96
CA ALA A 64 10.87 48.34 -13.82
C ALA A 64 10.07 47.36 -12.95
N ARG A 65 9.34 46.41 -13.56
CA ARG A 65 8.65 45.34 -12.81
C ARG A 65 9.65 44.41 -12.12
N ALA A 66 10.73 44.03 -12.80
CA ALA A 66 11.80 43.22 -12.22
C ALA A 66 12.51 43.95 -11.07
N ALA A 67 12.80 45.24 -11.22
CA ALA A 67 13.41 46.07 -10.18
C ALA A 67 12.48 46.26 -8.97
N ARG A 68 11.16 46.36 -9.19
CA ARG A 68 10.18 46.41 -8.10
C ARG A 68 10.15 45.12 -7.30
N ILE A 69 10.12 43.96 -7.98
CA ILE A 69 10.15 42.64 -7.35
C ILE A 69 11.48 42.43 -6.59
N ALA A 70 12.61 42.85 -7.19
CA ALA A 70 13.92 42.75 -6.57
C ALA A 70 14.06 43.64 -5.32
N LYS A 71 13.46 44.84 -5.32
CA LYS A 71 13.43 45.74 -4.16
C LYS A 71 12.50 45.27 -3.05
N SER A 72 11.39 44.59 -3.38
CA SER A 72 10.46 44.04 -2.39
C SER A 72 10.93 42.71 -1.79
N SER A 73 11.80 41.96 -2.48
CA SER A 73 12.35 40.71 -1.96
C SER A 73 13.57 40.97 -1.06
N SER A 74 13.37 41.00 0.25
CA SER A 74 14.49 40.95 1.21
C SER A 74 15.24 39.62 1.07
N PRO A 75 16.57 39.56 1.24
CA PRO A 75 17.34 38.31 1.24
C PRO A 75 16.78 37.28 2.24
N MET A 76 16.26 37.75 3.37
CA MET A 76 15.61 36.91 4.39
C MET A 76 14.32 36.28 3.88
N ASP A 77 13.52 37.04 3.13
CA ASP A 77 12.25 36.59 2.54
C ASP A 77 12.48 35.49 1.49
N ARG A 78 13.60 35.54 0.75
CA ARG A 78 14.01 34.45 -0.16
C ARG A 78 14.33 33.15 0.57
N ILE A 79 15.01 33.22 1.72
CA ILE A 79 15.34 32.04 2.53
C ILE A 79 14.07 31.42 3.09
N ILE A 80 13.15 32.23 3.60
CA ILE A 80 11.85 31.78 4.12
C ILE A 80 11.00 31.15 3.01
N GLY A 81 10.95 31.78 1.83
CA GLY A 81 10.26 31.24 0.65
C GLY A 81 10.85 29.90 0.20
N ARG A 82 12.18 29.74 0.23
CA ARG A 82 12.86 28.47 -0.07
C ARG A 82 12.57 27.40 0.99
N GLY A 83 12.53 27.81 2.25
CA GLY A 83 12.23 26.94 3.40
C GLY A 83 10.85 26.31 3.32
N ARG A 84 9.83 27.07 2.89
CA ARG A 84 8.47 26.54 2.69
C ARG A 84 8.43 25.41 1.67
N VAL A 85 9.08 25.60 0.52
CA VAL A 85 9.14 24.58 -0.54
C VAL A 85 9.91 23.35 -0.09
N TRP A 86 10.95 23.53 0.73
CA TRP A 86 11.73 22.43 1.27
C TRP A 86 10.94 21.64 2.32
N ALA A 87 10.24 22.33 3.23
CA ALA A 87 9.37 21.71 4.23
C ALA A 87 8.28 20.86 3.57
N ASP A 88 7.61 21.39 2.53
CA ASP A 88 6.60 20.64 1.78
C ASP A 88 7.20 19.41 1.08
N ARG A 89 8.44 19.52 0.61
CA ARG A 89 9.13 18.41 -0.06
C ARG A 89 9.54 17.33 0.93
N VAL A 90 10.08 17.71 2.09
CA VAL A 90 10.44 16.78 3.17
C VAL A 90 9.19 16.09 3.70
N HIS A 91 8.10 16.82 3.94
CA HIS A 91 6.85 16.23 4.39
C HIS A 91 6.33 15.17 3.41
N LYS A 92 6.31 15.48 2.10
CA LYS A 92 5.91 14.50 1.06
C LYS A 92 6.82 13.27 1.06
N VAL A 93 8.14 13.44 1.10
CA VAL A 93 9.09 12.32 1.14
C VAL A 93 8.88 11.44 2.36
N THR A 94 8.67 12.03 3.54
CA THR A 94 8.40 11.30 4.77
C THR A 94 7.10 10.51 4.67
N VAL A 95 6.02 11.13 4.19
CA VAL A 95 4.72 10.46 4.02
C VAL A 95 4.84 9.28 3.06
N PHE A 96 5.46 9.47 1.90
CA PHE A 96 5.67 8.38 0.94
C PHE A 96 6.55 7.27 1.50
N THR A 97 7.60 7.62 2.26
CA THR A 97 8.46 6.63 2.93
C THR A 97 7.66 5.79 3.93
N ILE A 98 6.83 6.41 4.77
CA ILE A 98 6.01 5.69 5.76
C ILE A 98 4.99 4.78 5.07
N ILE A 99 4.33 5.26 4.01
CA ILE A 99 3.37 4.47 3.25
C ILE A 99 4.06 3.27 2.59
N ALA A 100 5.22 3.48 1.95
CA ALA A 100 5.98 2.42 1.33
C ALA A 100 6.47 1.38 2.36
N ALA A 101 7.01 1.84 3.50
CA ALA A 101 7.45 0.96 4.58
C ALA A 101 6.29 0.14 5.16
N SER A 102 5.12 0.76 5.35
CA SER A 102 3.91 0.08 5.80
C SER A 102 3.44 -0.99 4.79
N GLY A 103 3.49 -0.68 3.50
CA GLY A 103 3.18 -1.64 2.44
C GLY A 103 4.11 -2.85 2.43
N ILE A 104 5.42 -2.63 2.52
CA ILE A 104 6.43 -3.71 2.57
C ILE A 104 6.22 -4.58 3.81
N ALA A 105 5.99 -3.97 4.97
CA ALA A 105 5.71 -4.70 6.21
C ALA A 105 4.43 -5.55 6.11
N GLY A 106 3.38 -5.03 5.45
CA GLY A 106 2.15 -5.77 5.19
C GLY A 106 2.39 -7.01 4.31
N ILE A 107 3.12 -6.84 3.20
CA ILE A 107 3.46 -7.96 2.29
C ILE A 107 4.29 -9.02 3.03
N LEU A 108 5.28 -8.61 3.83
CA LEU A 108 6.12 -9.51 4.62
C LEU A 108 5.29 -10.32 5.64
N THR A 109 4.27 -9.69 6.23
CA THR A 109 3.35 -10.34 7.16
C THR A 109 2.52 -11.42 6.47
N ILE A 110 1.97 -11.12 5.28
CA ILE A 110 1.19 -12.10 4.51
C ILE A 110 2.08 -13.25 4.06
N TYR A 111 3.29 -12.95 3.57
CA TYR A 111 4.25 -13.96 3.16
C TYR A 111 4.66 -14.88 4.32
N SER A 112 4.99 -14.32 5.48
CA SER A 112 5.37 -15.09 6.66
C SER A 112 4.22 -15.97 7.17
N ALA A 113 3.01 -15.43 7.24
CA ALA A 113 1.82 -16.21 7.61
C ALA A 113 1.57 -17.36 6.64
N THR A 114 1.65 -17.11 5.33
CA THR A 114 1.43 -18.12 4.29
C THR A 114 2.48 -19.22 4.35
N SER A 115 3.74 -18.86 4.56
CA SER A 115 4.85 -19.81 4.72
C SER A 115 4.63 -20.74 5.91
N LEU A 116 4.25 -20.19 7.06
CA LEU A 116 3.97 -20.96 8.28
C LEU A 116 2.78 -21.90 8.10
N ILE A 117 1.72 -21.46 7.42
CA ILE A 117 0.53 -22.27 7.15
C ILE A 117 0.88 -23.44 6.23
N SER A 118 1.61 -23.18 5.13
CA SER A 118 2.01 -24.21 4.17
C SER A 118 2.85 -25.29 4.84
N HIS A 119 3.84 -24.91 5.65
CA HIS A 119 4.70 -25.86 6.34
C HIS A 119 3.93 -26.71 7.36
N ASN A 120 3.10 -26.07 8.19
CA ASN A 120 2.26 -26.78 9.16
C ASN A 120 1.25 -27.70 8.48
N ARG A 121 0.72 -27.31 7.32
CA ARG A 121 -0.25 -28.14 6.57
C ARG A 121 0.40 -29.44 6.10
N ARG A 122 1.65 -29.39 5.64
CA ARG A 122 2.41 -30.59 5.22
C ARG A 122 2.71 -31.53 6.39
N GLN A 123 3.19 -30.98 7.51
CA GLN A 123 3.45 -31.81 8.71
C GLN A 123 2.16 -32.44 9.25
N LYS A 124 1.07 -31.66 9.31
CA LYS A 124 -0.24 -32.17 9.73
C LYS A 124 -0.76 -33.25 8.79
N ALA A 125 -0.59 -33.11 7.47
CA ALA A 125 -1.01 -34.14 6.51
C ALA A 125 -0.30 -35.49 6.81
N LEU A 126 1.02 -35.47 6.97
CA LEU A 126 1.78 -36.69 7.30
C LEU A 126 1.39 -37.28 8.65
N TRP A 127 1.07 -36.44 9.64
CA TRP A 127 0.56 -36.92 10.93
C TRP A 127 -0.84 -37.54 10.81
N ILE A 128 -1.73 -36.91 10.04
CA ILE A 128 -3.08 -37.42 9.78
C ILE A 128 -3.02 -38.77 9.07
N ASP A 129 -2.16 -38.91 8.05
CA ASP A 129 -2.03 -40.16 7.30
C ASP A 129 -1.61 -41.32 8.22
N ARG A 130 -0.65 -41.07 9.13
CA ARG A 130 -0.22 -42.06 10.13
C ARG A 130 -1.33 -42.40 11.11
N GLU A 131 -2.08 -41.42 11.58
CA GLU A 131 -3.15 -41.64 12.54
C GLU A 131 -4.34 -42.37 11.90
N LEU A 132 -4.64 -42.08 10.63
CA LEU A 132 -5.64 -42.77 9.84
C LEU A 132 -5.24 -44.24 9.61
N GLN A 133 -3.96 -44.51 9.31
CA GLN A 133 -3.45 -45.88 9.21
C GLN A 133 -3.60 -46.65 10.51
N LYS A 134 -3.30 -46.04 11.67
CA LYS A 134 -3.51 -46.69 12.98
C LYS A 134 -4.99 -46.99 13.25
N LEU A 135 -5.90 -46.08 12.90
CA LEU A 135 -7.34 -46.31 13.03
C LEU A 135 -7.80 -47.46 12.13
N LEU A 136 -7.32 -47.52 10.89
CA LEU A 136 -7.63 -48.62 9.98
C LEU A 136 -7.09 -49.95 10.51
N ASP A 137 -5.88 -49.97 11.05
CA ASP A 137 -5.28 -51.16 11.64
C ASP A 137 -6.07 -51.64 12.87
N ALA A 138 -6.44 -50.71 13.76
CA ALA A 138 -7.31 -51.00 14.90
C ALA A 138 -8.67 -51.59 14.48
N ARG A 139 -9.30 -51.03 13.44
CA ARG A 139 -10.56 -51.58 12.88
C ARG A 139 -10.37 -52.97 12.30
N LYS A 140 -9.27 -53.22 11.57
CA LYS A 140 -8.95 -54.54 11.01
C LYS A 140 -8.74 -55.57 12.11
N ALA A 141 -7.96 -55.25 13.14
CA ALA A 141 -7.71 -56.13 14.28
C ALA A 141 -8.97 -56.40 15.10
N TYR A 142 -9.85 -55.40 15.25
CA TYR A 142 -11.14 -55.57 15.90
C TYR A 142 -12.05 -56.55 15.16
N VAL A 143 -12.15 -56.41 13.83
CA VAL A 143 -12.91 -57.35 13.00
C VAL A 143 -12.30 -58.75 13.00
N ALA A 144 -10.97 -58.85 13.01
CA ALA A 144 -10.25 -60.12 13.12
C ALA A 144 -10.36 -60.77 14.51
N GLY A 145 -10.90 -60.06 15.51
CA GLY A 145 -11.01 -60.56 16.88
C GLY A 145 -9.69 -60.56 17.67
N THR A 146 -8.61 -60.00 17.12
CA THR A 146 -7.27 -59.96 17.71
C THR A 146 -6.90 -58.54 18.18
N ALA A 147 -7.88 -57.70 18.49
CA ALA A 147 -7.65 -56.32 18.88
C ALA A 147 -6.92 -56.20 20.22
N THR A 148 -5.91 -55.33 20.25
CA THR A 148 -5.26 -54.94 21.50
C THR A 148 -6.17 -54.02 22.32
N PRO A 149 -6.03 -53.98 23.66
CA PRO A 149 -6.84 -53.08 24.49
C PRO A 149 -6.65 -51.61 24.12
N GLU A 150 -5.45 -51.23 23.65
CA GLU A 150 -5.18 -49.88 23.16
C GLU A 150 -5.97 -49.54 21.88
N GLN A 151 -6.09 -50.51 20.96
CA GLN A 151 -6.88 -50.35 19.73
C GLN A 151 -8.38 -50.21 20.02
N ILE A 152 -8.91 -50.93 21.02
CA ILE A 152 -10.30 -50.82 21.45
C ILE A 152 -10.56 -49.42 22.04
N GLN A 153 -9.70 -48.95 22.94
CA GLN A 153 -9.82 -47.61 23.52
C GLN A 153 -9.71 -46.51 22.46
N LEU A 154 -8.90 -46.71 21.42
CA LEU A 154 -8.78 -45.77 20.31
C LEU A 154 -10.09 -45.64 19.53
N LEU A 155 -10.79 -46.76 19.29
CA LEU A 155 -12.10 -46.78 18.63
C LEU A 155 -13.19 -46.14 19.50
N GLU A 156 -13.17 -46.35 20.81
CA GLU A 156 -14.11 -45.70 21.73
C GLU A 156 -13.92 -44.17 21.75
N LYS A 157 -12.66 -43.70 21.78
CA LYS A 157 -12.33 -42.28 21.70
C LYS A 157 -12.80 -41.65 20.39
N GLU A 158 -12.69 -42.38 19.27
CA GLU A 158 -13.19 -41.89 17.98
C GLU A 158 -14.72 -41.75 17.97
N LYS A 159 -15.45 -42.77 18.48
CA LYS A 159 -16.91 -42.70 18.62
C LYS A 159 -17.34 -41.52 19.49
N ALA A 160 -16.71 -41.34 20.65
CA ALA A 160 -16.99 -40.22 21.54
C ALA A 160 -16.70 -38.87 20.87
N ALA A 161 -15.59 -38.76 20.14
CA ALA A 161 -15.23 -37.53 19.42
C ALA A 161 -16.24 -37.21 18.30
N ASP A 162 -16.78 -38.21 17.62
CA ASP A 162 -17.76 -38.00 16.55
C ASP A 162 -19.14 -37.60 17.09
N GLU A 163 -19.56 -38.15 18.23
CA GLU A 163 -20.76 -37.70 18.94
C GLU A 163 -20.62 -36.23 19.38
N GLU A 164 -19.46 -35.84 19.91
CA GLU A 164 -19.20 -34.45 20.26
C GLU A 164 -19.21 -33.52 19.04
N LYS A 165 -18.65 -33.95 17.90
CA LYS A 165 -18.69 -33.16 16.66
C LYS A 165 -20.12 -32.93 16.20
N LYS A 166 -20.96 -33.98 16.20
CA LYS A 166 -22.39 -33.87 15.86
C LYS A 166 -23.09 -32.89 16.77
N ARG A 167 -22.90 -33.01 18.09
CA ARG A 167 -23.47 -32.08 19.06
C ARG A 167 -22.98 -30.63 18.83
N LYS A 168 -21.69 -30.43 18.56
CA LYS A 168 -21.13 -29.10 18.25
C LYS A 168 -21.68 -28.55 16.93
N GLU A 169 -21.93 -29.39 15.94
CA GLU A 169 -22.55 -28.99 14.67
C GLU A 169 -24.02 -28.63 14.83
N GLU A 170 -24.77 -29.36 15.66
CA GLU A 170 -26.14 -29.02 16.04
C GLU A 170 -26.19 -27.67 16.75
N LEU A 171 -25.33 -27.45 17.75
CA LEU A 171 -25.20 -26.14 18.43
C LEU A 171 -24.79 -25.01 17.47
N LYS A 172 -23.91 -25.30 16.50
CA LYS A 172 -23.54 -24.33 15.46
C LYS A 172 -24.71 -24.00 14.55
N LYS A 173 -25.53 -24.99 14.16
CA LYS A 173 -26.74 -24.78 13.36
C LYS A 173 -27.79 -23.97 14.11
N GLU A 174 -27.85 -24.13 15.43
CA GLU A 174 -28.72 -23.32 16.30
C GLU A 174 -28.23 -21.87 16.45
N THR A 175 -26.93 -21.63 16.28
CA THR A 175 -26.33 -20.30 16.42
C THR A 175 -26.95 -19.35 15.40
N THR A 176 -27.43 -18.19 15.87
CA THR A 176 -28.08 -17.15 15.03
C THR A 176 -27.21 -16.70 13.85
N PHE A 177 -25.90 -16.70 14.03
CA PHE A 177 -24.92 -16.43 12.96
C PHE A 177 -24.99 -17.45 11.81
N TYR A 178 -25.16 -18.73 12.12
CA TYR A 178 -25.29 -19.77 11.10
C TYR A 178 -26.60 -19.61 10.33
N LYS A 179 -27.71 -19.31 11.03
CA LYS A 179 -29.02 -19.01 10.42
C LYS A 179 -28.95 -17.80 9.49
N ALA A 180 -28.26 -16.73 9.90
CA ALA A 180 -28.04 -15.54 9.07
C ALA A 180 -27.18 -15.86 7.83
N LYS A 181 -26.09 -16.62 8.02
CA LYS A 181 -25.25 -17.07 6.90
C LYS A 181 -26.00 -17.99 5.94
N SER A 182 -26.79 -18.93 6.45
CA SER A 182 -27.62 -19.79 5.61
C SER A 182 -28.72 -19.03 4.89
N TRP A 183 -29.23 -17.94 5.46
CA TRP A 183 -30.19 -17.08 4.77
C TRP A 183 -29.52 -16.29 3.63
N LEU A 184 -28.38 -15.65 3.90
CA LEU A 184 -27.63 -14.87 2.90
C LEU A 184 -27.06 -15.72 1.74
N PHE A 185 -26.59 -16.93 2.03
CA PHE A 185 -25.99 -17.82 1.03
C PHE A 185 -26.90 -18.97 0.59
N GLY A 186 -28.07 -19.12 1.20
CA GLY A 186 -29.05 -20.17 0.86
C GLY A 186 -29.86 -19.83 -0.38
N GLY A 187 -30.18 -18.55 -0.59
CA GLY A 187 -30.94 -18.09 -1.76
C GLY A 187 -30.22 -18.28 -3.11
N MET A 188 -28.91 -18.55 -3.11
CA MET A 188 -28.13 -18.76 -4.35
C MET A 188 -27.84 -20.24 -4.65
N LYS A 189 -28.06 -21.13 -3.67
CA LYS A 189 -27.82 -22.58 -3.83
C LYS A 189 -29.06 -23.36 -4.22
N GLN A 190 -30.24 -22.79 -3.99
CA GLN A 190 -31.51 -23.48 -4.22
C GLN A 190 -31.88 -23.55 -5.72
N ASP A 191 -31.37 -22.62 -6.52
CA ASP A 191 -31.52 -22.65 -7.98
C ASP A 191 -30.56 -23.65 -8.64
N GLU A 192 -29.32 -23.80 -8.14
CA GLU A 192 -28.33 -24.72 -8.71
C GLU A 192 -28.69 -26.20 -8.48
N VAL A 193 -29.36 -26.54 -7.37
CA VAL A 193 -29.78 -27.94 -7.07
C VAL A 193 -31.00 -28.36 -7.90
N ASN A 194 -31.85 -27.42 -8.31
CA ASN A 194 -33.02 -27.71 -9.15
C ASN A 194 -32.68 -27.73 -10.65
N GLU A 195 -31.65 -26.96 -11.06
CA GLU A 195 -31.18 -26.90 -12.44
C GLU A 195 -30.10 -27.95 -12.76
N SER A 196 -29.33 -28.41 -11.76
CA SER A 196 -28.34 -29.49 -11.95
C SER A 196 -28.96 -30.89 -12.12
N ALA A 197 -30.17 -31.12 -11.60
CA ALA A 197 -30.92 -32.37 -11.84
C ALA A 197 -31.44 -32.48 -13.28
N SER A 198 -31.67 -31.36 -13.97
CA SER A 198 -32.11 -31.32 -15.37
C SER A 198 -30.96 -31.09 -16.36
N ALA A 199 -29.87 -30.43 -15.96
CA ALA A 199 -28.70 -30.19 -16.82
C ALA A 199 -27.65 -31.32 -16.82
N GLN A 200 -27.67 -32.24 -15.85
CA GLN A 200 -26.72 -33.38 -15.81
C GLN A 200 -26.93 -34.44 -16.90
N LEU A 201 -28.10 -34.48 -17.55
CA LEU A 201 -28.37 -35.43 -18.64
C LEU A 201 -27.76 -35.01 -19.98
N GLU A 202 -27.55 -33.72 -20.23
CA GLU A 202 -27.03 -33.21 -21.52
C GLU A 202 -25.52 -32.86 -21.44
N THR A 203 -25.04 -32.36 -20.29
CA THR A 203 -23.64 -31.88 -20.17
C THR A 203 -22.61 -33.02 -19.95
N GLY A 204 -23.07 -34.26 -19.74
CA GLY A 204 -22.22 -35.43 -19.51
C GLY A 204 -21.52 -35.93 -20.78
N GLU A 205 -22.16 -35.82 -21.94
CA GLU A 205 -21.62 -36.28 -23.23
C GLU A 205 -20.57 -35.33 -23.81
N GLU A 206 -20.72 -34.02 -23.60
CA GLU A 206 -19.75 -33.04 -24.08
C GLU A 206 -18.47 -33.03 -23.24
N LYS A 207 -18.59 -33.15 -21.90
CA LYS A 207 -17.43 -33.23 -21.01
C LYS A 207 -16.62 -34.50 -21.23
N SER A 208 -17.26 -35.63 -21.54
CA SER A 208 -16.57 -36.89 -21.87
C SER A 208 -15.81 -36.79 -23.20
N LYS A 209 -16.40 -36.18 -24.24
CA LYS A 209 -15.72 -35.91 -25.52
C LYS A 209 -14.54 -34.94 -25.38
N ILE A 210 -14.66 -33.90 -24.55
CA ILE A 210 -13.57 -32.94 -24.30
C ILE A 210 -12.43 -33.60 -23.50
N LEU A 211 -12.74 -34.44 -22.52
CA LEU A 211 -11.73 -35.19 -21.76
C LEU A 211 -11.01 -36.23 -22.63
N GLU A 212 -11.72 -36.89 -23.55
CA GLU A 212 -11.13 -37.82 -24.51
C GLU A 212 -10.23 -37.10 -25.53
N ALA A 213 -10.64 -35.93 -26.03
CA ALA A 213 -9.82 -35.11 -26.92
C ALA A 213 -8.56 -34.55 -26.24
N ILE A 214 -8.62 -34.21 -24.95
CA ILE A 214 -7.45 -33.77 -24.18
C ILE A 214 -6.51 -34.96 -23.94
N ASN A 215 -7.04 -36.15 -23.67
CA ASN A 215 -6.22 -37.34 -23.46
C ASN A 215 -5.57 -37.84 -24.76
N ALA A 216 -6.28 -37.77 -25.89
CA ALA A 216 -5.72 -38.04 -27.22
C ALA A 216 -4.61 -37.04 -27.60
N LYS A 217 -4.77 -35.76 -27.24
CA LYS A 217 -3.74 -34.73 -27.46
C LYS A 217 -2.55 -34.84 -26.50
N ALA A 218 -2.76 -35.42 -25.31
CA ALA A 218 -1.68 -35.75 -24.39
C ALA A 218 -0.90 -36.99 -24.83
N ALA A 219 -1.54 -37.97 -25.49
CA ALA A 219 -0.86 -39.15 -26.04
C ALA A 219 0.06 -38.80 -27.23
N ASP A 220 -0.28 -37.78 -28.04
CA ASP A 220 0.55 -37.30 -29.15
C ASP A 220 1.77 -36.46 -28.69
N ALA A 221 1.75 -35.94 -27.45
CA ALA A 221 2.83 -35.13 -26.90
C ALA A 221 3.92 -35.94 -26.16
N VAL A 222 3.77 -37.26 -26.06
CA VAL A 222 4.67 -38.14 -25.28
C VAL A 222 5.83 -38.73 -26.12
N VAL A 223 5.90 -38.42 -27.42
CA VAL A 223 6.99 -38.89 -28.30
C VAL A 223 7.91 -37.73 -28.72
N ALA A 224 8.73 -37.22 -27.78
CA ALA A 224 9.99 -36.54 -28.07
C ALA A 224 10.93 -36.56 -26.83
N PRO A 225 12.15 -37.14 -26.91
CA PRO A 225 13.02 -37.35 -25.75
C PRO A 225 14.10 -36.25 -25.55
N THR A 226 14.46 -36.03 -24.28
CA THR A 226 15.83 -35.90 -23.69
C THR A 226 16.73 -34.76 -24.23
N ASP A 227 17.29 -33.83 -23.46
CA ASP A 227 18.35 -33.99 -22.45
C ASP A 227 18.63 -32.65 -21.73
N LEU A 228 19.04 -32.69 -20.45
CA LEU A 228 20.23 -32.02 -19.90
C LEU A 228 20.18 -32.01 -18.36
N ILE A 229 20.91 -32.95 -17.77
CA ILE A 229 21.34 -32.98 -16.37
C ILE A 229 22.76 -32.40 -16.29
N SER A 230 23.03 -31.46 -15.37
CA SER A 230 24.13 -31.56 -14.39
C SER A 230 24.45 -30.26 -13.64
N GLN A 231 24.87 -30.46 -12.38
CA GLN A 231 25.64 -29.58 -11.48
C GLN A 231 24.89 -28.42 -10.78
N GLU A 232 25.07 -28.12 -9.49
CA GLU A 232 26.05 -28.57 -8.50
C GLU A 232 25.59 -28.28 -7.06
N ASN A 233 26.02 -29.17 -6.17
CA ASN A 233 25.94 -29.17 -4.73
C ASN A 233 26.61 -27.94 -4.07
N ARG A 234 25.94 -27.25 -3.13
CA ARG A 234 26.65 -26.44 -2.11
C ARG A 234 25.81 -26.12 -0.86
N GLY A 235 26.15 -26.78 0.24
CA GLY A 235 26.46 -26.07 1.48
C GLY A 235 25.38 -25.98 2.54
N ASP A 236 25.21 -27.08 3.26
CA ASP A 236 24.88 -27.13 4.68
C ASP A 236 25.77 -26.18 5.51
N ARG A 237 25.15 -25.31 6.33
CA ARG A 237 25.77 -24.53 7.42
C ARG A 237 24.71 -23.72 8.19
N GLY A 238 24.47 -24.10 9.44
CA GLY A 238 24.06 -23.14 10.49
C GLY A 238 22.71 -23.36 11.15
N THR A 239 22.50 -24.51 11.80
CA THR A 239 21.41 -24.70 12.78
C THR A 239 21.96 -24.89 14.18
N ASP A 240 22.70 -23.91 14.72
CA ASP A 240 23.17 -23.92 16.12
C ASP A 240 23.37 -22.48 16.63
N ALA A 241 22.31 -21.67 16.69
CA ALA A 241 22.39 -20.33 17.29
C ALA A 241 21.03 -19.73 17.74
N ALA A 242 20.09 -20.55 18.23
CA ALA A 242 18.80 -20.01 18.72
C ALA A 242 18.24 -20.71 19.97
N GLN A 243 19.08 -21.41 20.75
CA GLN A 243 18.68 -22.03 22.02
C GLN A 243 19.14 -21.22 23.25
N THR A 244 19.09 -19.89 23.23
CA THR A 244 19.33 -19.09 24.44
C THR A 244 18.60 -17.74 24.38
N ILE A 245 17.28 -17.75 24.27
CA ILE A 245 16.44 -16.63 24.72
C ILE A 245 15.32 -17.21 25.57
N THR A 246 15.68 -17.41 26.83
CA THR A 246 14.89 -17.09 28.03
C THR A 246 13.37 -17.17 27.92
N SER A 247 12.83 -18.04 28.76
CA SER A 247 11.47 -18.07 29.30
C SER A 247 10.89 -16.67 29.60
N GLU A 248 10.23 -16.07 28.61
CA GLU A 248 9.21 -15.05 28.85
C GLU A 248 7.87 -15.59 28.39
N THR A 249 7.00 -15.78 29.36
CA THR A 249 5.60 -16.16 29.22
C THR A 249 4.91 -15.18 28.29
N LYS A 250 4.62 -15.62 27.06
CA LYS A 250 3.84 -14.87 26.08
C LYS A 250 2.45 -14.58 26.65
N LYS A 251 2.27 -13.41 27.26
CA LYS A 251 0.95 -12.87 27.59
C LYS A 251 0.24 -12.61 26.26
N GLY A 252 -0.64 -13.55 25.90
CA GLY A 252 -1.43 -13.48 24.69
C GLY A 252 -2.34 -12.26 24.71
N TRP A 253 -2.77 -11.83 23.53
CA TRP A 253 -3.61 -10.65 23.29
C TRP A 253 -4.99 -10.70 24.00
N ALA A 254 -5.28 -11.78 24.73
CA ALA A 254 -6.45 -11.93 25.58
C ALA A 254 -6.33 -11.24 26.94
N SER A 255 -5.14 -10.84 27.41
CA SER A 255 -5.00 -10.23 28.75
C SER A 255 -5.67 -8.86 28.89
N TRP A 256 -5.94 -8.16 27.78
CA TRP A 256 -6.73 -6.92 27.81
C TRP A 256 -8.23 -7.15 28.04
N LEU A 257 -8.72 -8.36 27.76
CA LEU A 257 -10.14 -8.71 27.84
C LEU A 257 -10.51 -9.26 29.21
N THR A 258 -9.54 -9.91 29.87
CA THR A 258 -9.65 -10.41 31.24
C THR A 258 -8.62 -9.67 32.07
N GLY A 259 -8.96 -8.47 32.55
CA GLY A 259 -8.04 -7.56 33.25
C GLY A 259 -7.33 -8.18 34.45
N ARG A 260 -6.22 -8.88 34.20
CA ARG A 260 -5.22 -9.42 35.13
C ARG A 260 -3.86 -9.48 34.44
#